data_AF-A0A661NG06-F1
#
_entry.id   AF-A0A661NG06-F1
#
_cell.length_a   1.000
_cell.length_b   1.000
_cell.length_c   1.000
_cell.angle_alpha   90.00
_cell.angle_beta   90.00
_cell.angle_gamma   90.00
#
_symmetry.space_group_name_H-M   'P 1'
#
loop_
_entity.id
_entity.type
_entity.pdbx_description
1 polymer ?
#
loop_
_entity_poly.entity_id
_entity_poly.type
_entity_poly.pdbx_seq_one_letter_code
_entity_poly.pdbx_strand_id
1 'polypeptide(L)'
;MSCLGTIPSSSTASRAGRALGPRPCSSPRVTTPTPSGPGPSGRKTSLALRAPSCRLWGLHLALYLIAGGSAAGMSACAPRAPVLEARDPTPLAPSTGVLRVVDLNAWGVPFRHAHDELLGRLAERITELRPDIVALQEVWFEEDANALAAALRRGGLTHVHHRATNEVMAYDSSGLLIASRHPITAIAFHQFRAGRSPSLPWHPDWFSGKGVLLATIATPRGEIEIANLHLHADYEGVSYADVRMAQAVEAATFLRERFAAPARILVGDFNGRTDAPEVRLLRAATAVSPLVDDDVDAILAGGPAPRTVVASGITLRSPVTVAGEPLALSDHAGLFVDLGSSVDPSTDGGEASAIGISEALRSEIDRRLEKAKGAEVRLQGVLAGIILLMMGALVWLRRGGPHRASDRRNRLAAMGLLAFGVVAVGHQLLWMSPSRQGSLDDARAALIHLSR
;
A
#
# COMPACT_ATOMS: atom_id res chain seq x y z
N MET A 1 -39.99 -35.94 -43.64
CA MET A 1 -40.25 -34.96 -44.72
C MET A 1 -39.68 -33.63 -44.23
N SER A 2 -38.37 -33.35 -44.32
CA SER A 2 -37.53 -33.11 -45.53
C SER A 2 -38.01 -31.83 -46.24
N CYS A 3 -37.26 -30.76 -46.55
CA CYS A 3 -35.83 -30.42 -46.78
C CYS A 3 -35.69 -28.87 -46.60
N LEU A 4 -34.58 -28.24 -46.18
CA LEU A 4 -33.27 -28.00 -46.82
C LEU A 4 -33.29 -27.32 -48.22
N GLY A 5 -32.49 -26.24 -48.35
CA GLY A 5 -31.98 -25.66 -49.61
C GLY A 5 -31.57 -24.18 -49.43
N THR A 6 -30.28 -23.82 -49.23
CA THR A 6 -29.11 -23.72 -50.14
C THR A 6 -28.80 -22.28 -50.62
N ILE A 7 -27.59 -21.84 -50.25
CA ILE A 7 -26.70 -20.78 -50.78
C ILE A 7 -26.33 -21.14 -52.26
N PRO A 8 -26.03 -20.22 -53.23
CA PRO A 8 -24.73 -19.49 -53.24
C PRO A 8 -24.54 -18.16 -54.01
N SER A 9 -23.43 -17.50 -53.62
CA SER A 9 -22.45 -16.69 -54.41
C SER A 9 -22.99 -15.47 -55.20
N SER A 10 -22.28 -14.37 -55.44
CA SER A 10 -20.85 -14.15 -55.65
C SER A 10 -20.52 -12.65 -55.59
N SER A 11 -19.23 -12.38 -55.43
CA SER A 11 -18.51 -11.11 -55.52
C SER A 11 -18.82 -10.23 -56.73
N THR A 12 -18.69 -8.91 -56.57
CA THR A 12 -17.74 -8.08 -57.35
C THR A 12 -17.71 -6.64 -56.86
N ALA A 13 -16.49 -6.11 -56.72
CA ALA A 13 -16.20 -4.70 -56.50
C ALA A 13 -15.90 -4.03 -57.85
N SER A 14 -16.42 -2.80 -58.10
CA SER A 14 -15.68 -1.81 -58.89
C SER A 14 -16.20 -0.37 -58.71
N ARG A 15 -15.28 0.49 -58.26
CA ARG A 15 -15.06 1.92 -58.49
C ARG A 15 -16.05 2.80 -59.31
N ALA A 16 -16.28 3.96 -58.72
CA ALA A 16 -16.10 5.34 -59.23
C ALA A 16 -17.14 5.98 -60.17
N GLY A 17 -17.68 7.13 -59.73
CA GLY A 17 -18.35 8.13 -60.57
C GLY A 17 -18.75 9.39 -59.78
N ARG A 18 -18.10 10.52 -60.11
CA ARG A 18 -18.34 11.88 -59.59
C ARG A 18 -19.66 12.48 -60.11
N ALA A 19 -20.32 13.33 -59.32
CA ALA A 19 -20.93 14.62 -59.75
C ALA A 19 -21.36 15.42 -58.50
N LEU A 20 -20.70 16.57 -58.22
CA LEU A 20 -21.19 17.96 -58.41
C LEU A 20 -22.16 18.44 -57.29
N GLY A 21 -21.67 19.38 -56.47
CA GLY A 21 -22.46 20.10 -55.46
C GLY A 21 -23.16 21.35 -56.01
N PRO A 22 -23.68 22.21 -55.10
CA PRO A 22 -23.17 23.58 -55.06
C PRO A 22 -22.84 24.07 -53.63
N ARG A 23 -21.85 24.97 -53.56
CA ARG A 23 -21.37 25.76 -52.39
C ARG A 23 -22.00 27.18 -52.44
N PRO A 24 -21.56 28.18 -51.63
CA PRO A 24 -21.51 28.33 -50.17
C PRO A 24 -22.10 29.69 -49.71
N CYS A 25 -22.11 29.99 -48.40
CA CYS A 25 -22.18 31.36 -47.89
C CYS A 25 -20.93 31.72 -47.08
N SER A 26 -20.58 33.00 -47.17
CA SER A 26 -19.28 33.66 -47.05
C SER A 26 -18.88 34.09 -45.64
N SER A 27 -17.57 34.18 -45.42
CA SER A 27 -16.91 34.96 -44.36
C SER A 27 -16.74 36.44 -44.74
N PRO A 28 -16.32 37.29 -43.79
CA PRO A 28 -15.37 38.34 -44.10
C PRO A 28 -14.07 38.20 -43.29
N ARG A 29 -12.99 38.57 -43.98
CA ARG A 29 -11.57 38.53 -43.60
C ARG A 29 -11.15 39.96 -43.23
N VAL A 30 -10.34 40.12 -42.18
CA VAL A 30 -9.50 41.31 -42.00
C VAL A 30 -8.06 40.88 -41.73
N THR A 31 -7.16 41.64 -42.34
CA THR A 31 -5.76 41.43 -42.69
C THR A 31 -4.77 41.62 -41.55
N THR A 32 -3.66 40.89 -41.62
CA THR A 32 -2.43 41.08 -40.83
C THR A 32 -1.59 42.25 -41.33
N PRO A 33 -0.68 42.76 -40.48
CA PRO A 33 0.68 43.02 -40.94
C PRO A 33 1.71 42.30 -40.05
N THR A 34 2.72 41.74 -40.71
CA THR A 34 3.96 41.22 -40.12
C THR A 34 4.82 42.37 -39.58
N PRO A 35 5.66 42.10 -38.57
CA PRO A 35 7.09 42.33 -38.79
C PRO A 35 7.98 41.19 -38.28
N SER A 36 9.08 41.07 -39.01
CA SER A 36 10.28 40.26 -38.85
C SER A 36 11.15 40.62 -37.64
N GLY A 37 11.73 39.62 -36.97
CA GLY A 37 12.90 39.77 -36.07
C GLY A 37 12.97 38.71 -34.96
N PRO A 38 14.15 38.14 -34.62
CA PRO A 38 14.25 36.87 -33.91
C PRO A 38 14.18 37.03 -32.38
N GLY A 39 13.28 36.26 -31.74
CA GLY A 39 13.14 36.15 -30.28
C GLY A 39 13.51 34.74 -29.78
N PRO A 40 13.97 34.60 -28.52
CA PRO A 40 14.70 33.44 -28.04
C PRO A 40 13.80 32.21 -27.88
N SER A 41 14.39 31.03 -28.12
CA SER A 41 13.76 29.73 -27.95
C SER A 41 13.36 29.47 -26.49
N GLY A 42 12.13 29.82 -26.12
CA GLY A 42 11.51 29.44 -24.85
C GLY A 42 10.93 28.03 -24.94
N ARG A 43 11.62 27.04 -24.35
CA ARG A 43 11.01 25.76 -23.97
C ARG A 43 9.88 26.05 -22.98
N LYS A 44 8.66 25.64 -23.31
CA LYS A 44 7.57 25.54 -22.33
C LYS A 44 7.92 24.42 -21.35
N THR A 45 8.47 24.78 -20.20
CA THR A 45 8.53 23.91 -19.02
C THR A 45 7.17 23.98 -18.32
N SER A 46 6.39 22.91 -18.38
CA SER A 46 5.36 22.67 -17.36
C SER A 46 6.09 22.49 -16.03
N LEU A 47 5.81 23.36 -15.07
CA LEU A 47 6.34 23.26 -13.72
C LEU A 47 5.55 22.16 -13.00
N ALA A 48 5.94 20.90 -13.23
CA ALA A 48 5.59 19.82 -12.32
C ALA A 48 6.34 20.10 -11.02
N LEU A 49 5.62 20.42 -9.96
CA LEU A 49 6.16 20.48 -8.60
C LEU A 49 6.72 19.08 -8.28
N ARG A 50 8.03 18.95 -8.39
CA ARG A 50 8.76 17.76 -7.95
C ARG A 50 8.61 17.69 -6.44
N ALA A 51 7.98 16.62 -5.95
CA ALA A 51 8.22 16.15 -4.59
C ALA A 51 9.75 16.04 -4.39
N PRO A 52 10.29 16.36 -3.20
CA PRO A 52 11.72 16.21 -2.94
C PRO A 52 12.12 14.77 -3.27
N SER A 53 13.08 14.63 -4.19
CA SER A 53 13.54 13.32 -4.65
C SER A 53 13.88 12.41 -3.46
N CYS A 54 13.50 11.13 -3.52
CA CYS A 54 13.79 10.09 -2.51
C CYS A 54 15.26 10.02 -2.05
N ARG A 55 16.18 10.67 -2.77
CA ARG A 55 17.61 10.83 -2.41
C ARG A 55 17.86 11.67 -1.15
N LEU A 56 16.98 12.64 -0.83
CA LEU A 56 17.13 13.46 0.38
C LEU A 56 16.73 12.71 1.66
N TRP A 57 15.80 11.75 1.55
CA TRP A 57 15.41 10.85 2.64
C TRP A 57 16.60 10.04 3.18
N GLY A 58 17.41 9.47 2.28
CA GLY A 58 18.57 8.65 2.66
C GLY A 58 19.66 9.43 3.41
N LEU A 59 19.81 10.74 3.13
CA LEU A 59 20.83 11.56 3.78
C LEU A 59 20.45 11.89 5.23
N HIS A 60 19.18 12.21 5.50
CA HIS A 60 18.71 12.49 6.85
C HIS A 60 18.68 11.23 7.73
N LEU A 61 18.25 10.08 7.17
CA LEU A 61 18.27 8.79 7.87
C LEU A 61 19.70 8.35 8.20
N ALA A 62 20.63 8.47 7.24
CA ALA A 62 22.04 8.13 7.46
C ALA A 62 22.70 9.05 8.50
N LEU A 63 22.45 10.37 8.46
CA LEU A 63 23.03 11.32 9.41
C LEU A 63 22.50 11.13 10.83
N TYR A 64 21.23 10.78 11.00
CA TYR A 64 20.63 10.54 12.32
C TYR A 64 21.14 9.26 12.97
N LEU A 65 21.29 8.17 12.18
CA LEU A 65 21.85 6.90 12.66
C LEU A 65 23.35 7.01 13.00
N ILE A 66 24.10 7.90 12.35
CA ILE A 66 25.50 8.18 12.66
C ILE A 66 25.65 8.98 13.98
N ALA A 67 24.65 9.79 14.34
CA ALA A 67 24.75 10.73 15.45
C ALA A 67 24.47 10.15 16.85
N GLY A 68 24.03 8.88 16.97
CA GLY A 68 23.86 8.21 18.27
C GLY A 68 23.02 8.99 19.29
N GLY A 69 22.01 9.73 18.83
CA GLY A 69 21.31 10.74 19.61
C GLY A 69 20.52 10.15 20.78
N SER A 70 21.05 10.29 22.00
CA SER A 70 20.25 10.27 23.22
C SER A 70 19.52 11.60 23.35
N ALA A 71 18.19 11.60 23.33
CA ALA A 71 17.38 12.75 23.71
C ALA A 71 16.87 12.56 25.14
N ALA A 72 17.74 12.83 26.12
CA ALA A 72 17.32 13.10 27.48
C ALA A 72 16.83 14.55 27.56
N GLY A 73 15.61 14.73 28.06
CA GLY A 73 15.16 15.95 28.73
C GLY A 73 14.68 17.09 27.84
N MET A 74 13.38 17.10 27.52
CA MET A 74 12.61 18.33 27.47
C MET A 74 11.26 18.11 28.16
N SER A 75 11.22 18.41 29.45
CA SER A 75 9.97 18.69 30.16
C SER A 75 9.49 20.06 29.71
N ALA A 76 8.29 20.12 29.13
CA ALA A 76 7.56 21.36 28.94
C ALA A 76 6.15 21.19 29.51
N CYS A 77 5.92 21.88 30.63
CA CYS A 77 4.59 22.09 31.20
C CYS A 77 3.67 22.72 30.15
N ALA A 78 2.53 22.08 29.88
CA ALA A 78 1.38 22.70 29.25
C ALA A 78 0.18 22.63 30.22
N PRO A 79 -0.67 23.66 30.29
CA PRO A 79 -1.70 23.76 31.32
C PRO A 79 -2.80 22.71 31.11
N ARG A 80 -3.20 22.03 32.19
CA ARG A 80 -4.38 21.15 32.22
C ARG A 80 -5.64 22.01 32.00
N ALA A 81 -6.27 21.85 30.84
CA ALA A 81 -7.66 22.24 30.66
C ALA A 81 -8.59 21.26 31.41
N PRO A 82 -9.72 21.72 31.97
CA PRO A 82 -10.62 20.87 32.75
C PRO A 82 -11.26 19.80 31.85
N VAL A 83 -11.22 18.55 32.34
CA VAL A 83 -11.97 17.42 31.77
C VAL A 83 -13.46 17.70 32.02
N LEU A 84 -14.15 18.21 31.01
CA LEU A 84 -15.61 18.12 30.93
C LEU A 84 -15.93 16.73 30.38
N GLU A 85 -16.55 15.89 31.21
CA GLU A 85 -17.18 14.64 30.75
C GLU A 85 -18.24 14.98 29.70
N ALA A 86 -17.86 14.84 28.43
CA ALA A 86 -18.78 14.96 27.32
C ALA A 86 -19.66 13.72 27.30
N ARG A 87 -20.96 13.90 27.58
CA ARG A 87 -21.99 12.88 27.34
C ARG A 87 -21.91 12.46 25.87
N ASP A 88 -21.90 11.15 25.65
CA ASP A 88 -21.89 10.53 24.32
C ASP A 88 -23.00 11.12 23.43
N PRO A 89 -22.67 11.64 22.23
CA PRO A 89 -23.69 12.01 21.27
C PRO A 89 -24.44 10.74 20.83
N THR A 90 -25.76 10.77 20.94
CA THR A 90 -26.63 9.70 20.47
C THR A 90 -26.36 9.41 18.98
N PRO A 91 -26.01 8.17 18.59
CA PRO A 91 -25.75 7.84 17.20
C PRO A 91 -26.98 8.11 16.33
N LEU A 92 -26.81 8.88 15.26
CA LEU A 92 -27.81 8.99 14.20
C LEU A 92 -28.02 7.59 13.57
N ALA A 93 -29.28 7.18 13.46
CA ALA A 93 -29.67 5.85 13.00
C ALA A 93 -29.09 5.53 11.60
N PRO A 94 -28.61 4.29 11.37
CA PRO A 94 -28.06 3.87 10.07
C PRO A 94 -29.12 3.88 8.96
N SER A 95 -28.69 4.04 7.70
CA SER A 95 -29.54 3.76 6.55
C SER A 95 -29.94 2.29 6.57
N THR A 96 -31.22 2.01 6.77
CA THR A 96 -31.79 0.70 7.15
C THR A 96 -31.73 -0.38 6.05
N GLY A 97 -30.72 -0.39 5.17
CA GLY A 97 -30.63 -1.36 4.07
C GLY A 97 -29.23 -1.65 3.52
N VAL A 98 -28.22 -0.84 3.84
CA VAL A 98 -26.88 -0.91 3.21
C VAL A 98 -25.79 -0.93 4.28
N LEU A 99 -24.75 -1.74 4.08
CA LEU A 99 -23.49 -1.69 4.81
C LEU A 99 -22.44 -0.97 3.95
N ARG A 100 -21.97 0.20 4.38
CA ARG A 100 -20.94 0.96 3.66
C ARG A 100 -19.55 0.63 4.18
N VAL A 101 -18.67 0.17 3.29
CA VAL A 101 -17.25 -0.07 3.57
C VAL A 101 -16.42 0.94 2.80
N VAL A 102 -15.46 1.57 3.48
CA VAL A 102 -14.51 2.52 2.91
C VAL A 102 -13.09 2.02 3.14
N ASP A 103 -12.27 2.07 2.09
CA ASP A 103 -10.85 1.74 2.10
C ASP A 103 -10.04 2.94 1.62
N LEU A 104 -8.93 3.26 2.31
CA LEU A 104 -8.12 4.43 2.00
C LEU A 104 -6.73 4.37 2.64
N ASN A 105 -5.69 4.55 1.82
CA ASN A 105 -4.36 4.86 2.32
C ASN A 105 -4.39 6.29 2.92
N ALA A 106 -4.10 6.44 4.22
CA ALA A 106 -4.17 7.74 4.91
C ALA A 106 -3.00 8.67 4.57
N TRP A 107 -1.95 8.14 3.95
CA TRP A 107 -0.72 8.83 3.59
C TRP A 107 -0.12 9.60 4.77
N GLY A 108 -0.10 8.94 5.94
CA GLY A 108 0.40 9.49 7.21
C GLY A 108 1.93 9.45 7.32
N VAL A 109 2.64 9.55 6.21
CA VAL A 109 4.11 9.47 6.17
C VAL A 109 4.74 10.57 7.02
N PRO A 110 5.84 10.27 7.74
CA PRO A 110 6.52 11.28 8.54
C PRO A 110 7.01 12.44 7.67
N PHE A 111 6.98 13.64 8.23
CA PHE A 111 7.44 14.89 7.60
C PHE A 111 6.62 15.34 6.38
N ARG A 112 5.42 14.78 6.16
CA ARG A 112 4.48 15.32 5.19
C ARG A 112 4.16 16.78 5.52
N HIS A 113 4.22 17.65 4.52
CA HIS A 113 3.81 19.04 4.69
C HIS A 113 2.34 19.11 5.10
N ALA A 114 2.04 19.85 6.17
CA ALA A 114 0.70 19.94 6.78
C ALA A 114 0.10 18.59 7.23
N HIS A 115 0.94 17.66 7.69
CA HIS A 115 0.55 16.32 8.17
C HIS A 115 -0.68 16.31 9.09
N ASP A 116 -0.60 16.97 10.26
CA ASP A 116 -1.67 16.95 11.26
C ASP A 116 -2.99 17.54 10.73
N GLU A 117 -2.91 18.64 9.97
CA GLU A 117 -4.09 19.27 9.38
C GLU A 117 -4.72 18.34 8.34
N LEU A 118 -3.92 17.71 7.47
CA LEU A 118 -4.40 16.80 6.45
C LEU A 118 -5.02 15.53 7.04
N LEU A 119 -4.45 14.96 8.11
CA LEU A 119 -5.06 13.85 8.85
C LEU A 119 -6.38 14.26 9.52
N GLY A 120 -6.46 15.47 10.08
CA GLY A 120 -7.70 16.03 10.59
C GLY A 120 -8.78 16.16 9.52
N ARG A 121 -8.43 16.74 8.36
CA ARG A 121 -9.33 16.84 7.19
C ARG A 121 -9.73 15.47 6.66
N LEU A 122 -8.83 14.50 6.66
CA LEU A 122 -9.10 13.14 6.25
C LEU A 122 -10.22 12.53 7.09
N ALA A 123 -10.12 12.65 8.43
CA ALA A 123 -11.14 12.14 9.33
C ALA A 123 -12.50 12.82 9.16
N GLU A 124 -12.52 14.14 8.92
CA GLU A 124 -13.74 14.89 8.59
C GLU A 124 -14.39 14.31 7.33
N ARG A 125 -13.61 14.15 6.24
CA ARG A 125 -14.12 13.61 4.98
C ARG A 125 -14.59 12.16 5.07
N ILE A 126 -13.88 11.31 5.80
CA ILE A 126 -14.33 9.93 6.07
C ILE A 126 -15.67 9.94 6.80
N THR A 127 -15.83 10.81 7.80
CA THR A 127 -17.08 10.93 8.56
C THR A 127 -18.25 11.39 7.70
N GLU A 128 -18.02 12.32 6.75
CA GLU A 128 -19.03 12.77 5.78
C GLU A 128 -19.57 11.62 4.90
N LEU A 129 -18.74 10.61 4.60
CA LEU A 129 -19.17 9.43 3.86
C LEU A 129 -20.12 8.53 4.66
N ARG A 130 -20.24 8.73 5.97
CA ARG A 130 -21.06 7.94 6.90
C ARG A 130 -20.84 6.42 6.75
N PRO A 131 -19.59 5.94 6.78
CA PRO A 131 -19.32 4.50 6.66
C PRO A 131 -19.83 3.72 7.86
N ASP A 132 -19.97 2.41 7.67
CA ASP A 132 -20.16 1.43 8.75
C ASP A 132 -18.82 0.79 9.13
N ILE A 133 -17.93 0.59 8.14
CA ILE A 133 -16.59 0.06 8.34
C ILE A 133 -15.60 0.89 7.52
N VAL A 134 -14.46 1.22 8.12
CA VAL A 134 -13.34 1.92 7.49
C VAL A 134 -12.07 1.11 7.70
N ALA A 135 -11.31 0.89 6.64
CA ALA A 135 -9.96 0.35 6.66
C ALA A 135 -8.99 1.43 6.18
N LEU A 136 -7.96 1.73 6.98
CA LEU A 136 -6.91 2.68 6.63
C LEU A 136 -5.53 2.01 6.60
N GLN A 137 -4.69 2.46 5.68
CA GLN A 137 -3.26 2.15 5.63
C GLN A 137 -2.45 3.41 5.93
N GLU A 138 -1.15 3.26 6.19
CA GLU A 138 -0.20 4.36 6.48
C GLU A 138 -0.52 5.26 7.68
N VAL A 139 -1.22 4.73 8.67
CA VAL A 139 -1.37 5.37 9.99
C VAL A 139 -0.21 4.92 10.88
N TRP A 140 0.97 5.50 10.67
CA TRP A 140 2.23 4.96 11.22
C TRP A 140 2.41 5.18 12.73
N PHE A 141 2.10 6.38 13.22
CA PHE A 141 2.33 6.77 14.63
C PHE A 141 1.10 6.52 15.51
N GLU A 142 1.33 6.13 16.77
CA GLU A 142 0.23 5.84 17.70
C GLU A 142 -0.58 7.10 18.02
N GLU A 143 0.07 8.27 18.10
CA GLU A 143 -0.60 9.56 18.31
C GLU A 143 -1.59 9.87 17.18
N ASP A 144 -1.16 9.67 15.92
CA ASP A 144 -2.01 9.84 14.74
C ASP A 144 -3.19 8.86 14.75
N ALA A 145 -2.92 7.60 15.07
CA ALA A 145 -3.95 6.56 15.18
C ALA A 145 -4.99 6.91 16.25
N ASN A 146 -4.55 7.41 17.41
CA ASN A 146 -5.41 7.82 18.50
C ASN A 146 -6.24 9.06 18.14
N ALA A 147 -5.65 10.04 17.46
CA ALA A 147 -6.34 11.24 16.99
C ALA A 147 -7.41 10.91 15.94
N LEU A 148 -7.06 10.08 14.95
CA LEU A 148 -8.00 9.55 13.96
C LEU A 148 -9.11 8.76 14.64
N ALA A 149 -8.78 7.84 15.55
CA ALA A 149 -9.78 7.06 16.28
C ALA A 149 -10.75 7.97 17.05
N ALA A 150 -10.26 8.99 17.75
CA ALA A 150 -11.12 9.94 18.45
C ALA A 150 -12.04 10.71 17.49
N ALA A 151 -11.56 11.08 16.30
CA ALA A 151 -12.37 11.74 15.28
C ALA A 151 -13.44 10.82 14.67
N LEU A 152 -13.06 9.60 14.28
CA LEU A 152 -13.95 8.60 13.71
C LEU A 152 -15.04 8.16 14.70
N ARG A 153 -14.72 8.07 16.00
CA ARG A 153 -15.71 7.80 17.07
C ARG A 153 -16.82 8.85 17.11
N ARG A 154 -16.50 10.14 16.90
CA ARG A 154 -17.52 11.20 16.80
C ARG A 154 -18.44 11.02 15.60
N GLY A 155 -17.96 10.35 14.55
CA GLY A 155 -18.75 9.94 13.38
C GLY A 155 -19.57 8.65 13.56
N GLY A 156 -19.52 8.03 14.74
CA GLY A 156 -20.25 6.79 15.05
C GLY A 156 -19.45 5.50 14.85
N LEU A 157 -18.18 5.57 14.42
CA LEU A 157 -17.28 4.41 14.32
C LEU A 157 -16.65 4.14 15.69
N THR A 158 -17.44 3.58 16.61
CA THR A 158 -17.07 3.46 18.04
C THR A 158 -16.00 2.40 18.32
N HIS A 159 -15.85 1.41 17.43
CA HIS A 159 -14.93 0.28 17.59
C HIS A 159 -13.72 0.46 16.68
N VAL A 160 -12.56 0.79 17.24
CA VAL A 160 -11.34 1.08 16.47
C VAL A 160 -10.18 0.24 16.97
N HIS A 161 -9.48 -0.42 16.05
CA HIS A 161 -8.24 -1.14 16.30
C HIS A 161 -7.17 -0.71 15.29
N HIS A 162 -5.94 -0.52 15.75
CA HIS A 162 -4.80 -0.18 14.89
C HIS A 162 -3.55 -0.96 15.26
N ARG A 163 -2.58 -0.92 14.35
CA ARG A 163 -1.25 -1.49 14.46
C ARG A 163 -0.14 -0.45 14.21
N ALA A 164 -0.44 0.79 14.56
CA ALA A 164 0.54 1.87 14.75
C ALA A 164 1.45 1.63 15.98
N THR A 165 2.63 2.24 16.03
CA THR A 165 3.57 2.09 17.14
C THR A 165 4.12 3.44 17.62
N ASN A 166 4.50 3.48 18.89
CA ASN A 166 5.28 4.57 19.52
C ASN A 166 6.79 4.34 19.46
N GLU A 167 7.24 3.31 18.74
CA GLU A 167 8.65 3.03 18.56
C GLU A 167 9.31 4.17 17.79
N VAL A 168 10.62 4.35 18.00
CA VAL A 168 11.37 5.43 17.36
C VAL A 168 11.19 5.37 15.83
N MET A 169 10.75 6.49 15.25
CA MET A 169 10.40 6.63 13.82
C MET A 169 9.27 5.69 13.34
N ALA A 170 8.39 5.24 14.24
CA ALA A 170 7.33 4.25 13.97
C ALA A 170 7.89 2.90 13.49
N TYR A 171 9.02 2.48 14.06
CA TYR A 171 9.61 1.19 13.74
C TYR A 171 8.61 0.03 13.92
N ASP A 172 8.57 -0.87 12.95
CA ASP A 172 7.68 -2.04 12.92
C ASP A 172 6.17 -1.73 12.99
N SER A 173 5.79 -0.46 12.86
CA SER A 173 4.41 -0.06 12.62
C SER A 173 3.91 -0.63 11.31
N SER A 174 2.71 -1.21 11.31
CA SER A 174 2.10 -1.70 10.06
C SER A 174 1.34 -0.61 9.33
N GLY A 175 1.02 0.49 9.99
CA GLY A 175 0.17 1.55 9.45
C GLY A 175 -1.31 1.17 9.31
N LEU A 176 -1.72 -0.04 9.73
CA LEU A 176 -3.08 -0.53 9.51
C LEU A 176 -4.03 -0.11 10.63
N LEU A 177 -5.20 0.39 10.26
CA LEU A 177 -6.30 0.71 11.18
C LEU A 177 -7.62 0.20 10.61
N ILE A 178 -8.47 -0.37 11.48
CA ILE A 178 -9.86 -0.70 11.17
C ILE A 178 -10.75 0.02 12.18
N ALA A 179 -11.74 0.75 11.68
CA ALA A 179 -12.78 1.40 12.48
C ALA A 179 -14.16 0.91 12.04
N SER A 180 -15.04 0.65 13.00
CA SER A 180 -16.34 0.06 12.77
C SER A 180 -17.40 0.69 13.65
N ARG A 181 -18.59 0.90 13.10
CA ARG A 181 -19.82 1.26 13.82
C ARG A 181 -20.35 0.08 14.64
N HIS A 182 -20.04 -1.13 14.19
CA HIS A 182 -20.48 -2.38 14.79
C HIS A 182 -19.36 -3.01 15.65
N PRO A 183 -19.71 -3.78 16.70
CA PRO A 183 -18.73 -4.41 17.57
C PRO A 183 -17.72 -5.28 16.81
N ILE A 184 -16.44 -5.04 17.06
CA ILE A 184 -15.35 -5.91 16.63
C ILE A 184 -15.18 -7.00 17.70
N THR A 185 -15.48 -8.25 17.35
CA THR A 185 -15.52 -9.39 18.27
C THR A 185 -14.21 -10.16 18.32
N ALA A 186 -13.42 -10.12 17.25
CA ALA A 186 -12.09 -10.72 17.20
C ALA A 186 -11.14 -9.90 16.32
N ILE A 187 -9.86 -9.93 16.68
CA ILE A 187 -8.76 -9.33 15.92
C ILE A 187 -7.65 -10.36 15.78
N ALA A 188 -7.10 -10.47 14.58
CA ALA A 188 -5.86 -11.18 14.32
C ALA A 188 -4.97 -10.34 13.40
N PHE A 189 -3.65 -10.49 13.51
CA PHE A 189 -2.71 -9.75 12.67
C PHE A 189 -1.53 -10.64 12.32
N HIS A 190 -1.15 -10.60 11.04
CA HIS A 190 0.06 -11.23 10.53
C HIS A 190 0.99 -10.17 9.97
N GLN A 191 2.15 -9.99 10.61
CA GLN A 191 3.22 -9.14 10.08
C GLN A 191 4.00 -9.93 9.04
N PHE A 192 4.19 -9.36 7.86
CA PHE A 192 4.98 -9.99 6.82
C PHE A 192 6.44 -10.03 7.21
N ARG A 193 7.07 -11.16 6.93
CA ARG A 193 8.51 -11.32 7.12
C ARG A 193 9.27 -10.93 5.86
N ALA A 194 8.69 -11.19 4.68
CA ALA A 194 9.23 -10.78 3.41
C ALA A 194 9.35 -9.25 3.28
N GLY A 195 10.43 -8.80 2.64
CA GLY A 195 10.67 -7.38 2.34
C GLY A 195 11.33 -6.60 3.47
N ARG A 196 11.66 -7.22 4.61
CA ARG A 196 12.23 -6.55 5.79
C ARG A 196 13.76 -6.38 5.77
N SER A 197 14.36 -6.55 4.60
CA SER A 197 15.80 -6.38 4.43
C SER A 197 16.10 -5.04 3.75
N PRO A 198 17.00 -4.20 4.30
CA PRO A 198 17.35 -2.89 3.72
C PRO A 198 18.28 -3.05 2.52
N SER A 199 17.80 -3.71 1.45
CA SER A 199 18.53 -3.85 0.18
C SER A 199 18.83 -2.48 -0.44
N LEU A 200 17.87 -1.56 -0.35
CA LEU A 200 17.99 -0.16 -0.69
C LEU A 200 17.49 0.66 0.51
N PRO A 201 18.39 1.19 1.37
CA PRO A 201 18.00 1.83 2.62
C PRO A 201 17.06 3.03 2.47
N TRP A 202 17.06 3.69 1.31
CA TRP A 202 16.20 4.84 1.00
C TRP A 202 14.80 4.46 0.50
N HIS A 203 14.46 3.18 0.41
CA HIS A 203 13.10 2.70 0.19
C HIS A 203 12.56 2.18 1.53
N PRO A 204 11.81 2.98 2.30
CA PRO A 204 11.56 2.74 3.72
C PRO A 204 10.67 1.52 4.03
N ASP A 205 10.06 0.85 3.05
CA ASP A 205 9.17 -0.28 3.32
C ASP A 205 9.82 -1.42 4.13
N TRP A 206 11.14 -1.63 4.03
CA TRP A 206 11.85 -2.63 4.85
C TRP A 206 11.81 -2.34 6.36
N PHE A 207 11.62 -1.06 6.72
CA PHE A 207 11.55 -0.57 8.08
C PHE A 207 10.14 -0.74 8.68
N SER A 208 9.12 -0.78 7.81
CA SER A 208 7.73 -0.91 8.20
C SER A 208 7.32 -2.35 8.53
N GLY A 209 6.35 -2.48 9.40
CA GLY A 209 5.71 -3.74 9.76
C GLY A 209 4.54 -4.13 8.87
N LYS A 210 4.68 -4.02 7.54
CA LYS A 210 3.63 -4.39 6.56
C LYS A 210 3.00 -5.74 6.93
N GLY A 211 1.70 -5.89 6.69
CA GLY A 211 0.99 -7.09 7.12
C GLY A 211 -0.48 -7.13 6.70
N VAL A 212 -1.23 -8.01 7.35
CA VAL A 212 -2.69 -8.11 7.23
C VAL A 212 -3.31 -8.03 8.62
N LEU A 213 -4.22 -7.07 8.82
CA LEU A 213 -5.06 -6.95 10.00
C LEU A 213 -6.45 -7.51 9.68
N LEU A 214 -6.83 -8.58 10.36
CA LEU A 214 -8.13 -9.24 10.23
C LEU A 214 -9.01 -8.87 11.42
N ALA A 215 -10.24 -8.47 11.14
CA ALA A 215 -11.27 -8.19 12.14
C ALA A 215 -12.55 -8.97 11.85
N THR A 216 -13.12 -9.58 12.89
CA THR A 216 -14.46 -10.15 12.87
C THR A 216 -15.42 -9.13 13.47
N ILE A 217 -16.50 -8.82 12.75
CA ILE A 217 -17.43 -7.73 13.06
C ILE A 217 -18.85 -8.27 13.17
N ALA A 218 -19.47 -8.10 14.33
CA ALA A 218 -20.85 -8.50 14.57
C ALA A 218 -21.82 -7.41 14.09
N THR A 219 -22.41 -7.59 12.91
CA THR A 219 -23.40 -6.65 12.37
C THR A 219 -24.83 -7.15 12.60
N PRO A 220 -25.86 -6.29 12.53
CA PRO A 220 -27.26 -6.72 12.54
C PRO A 220 -27.65 -7.69 11.40
N ARG A 221 -26.75 -7.88 10.42
CA ARG A 221 -26.96 -8.70 9.22
C ARG A 221 -26.21 -10.03 9.30
N GLY A 222 -25.55 -10.30 10.42
CA GLY A 222 -24.65 -11.43 10.59
C GLY A 222 -23.20 -10.97 10.78
N GLU A 223 -22.36 -11.95 11.06
CA GLU A 223 -20.93 -11.77 11.21
C GLU A 223 -20.27 -11.53 9.85
N ILE A 224 -19.38 -10.54 9.81
CA ILE A 224 -18.55 -10.22 8.63
C ILE A 224 -17.11 -10.20 9.08
N GLU A 225 -16.24 -10.78 8.27
CA GLU A 225 -14.80 -10.59 8.42
C GLU A 225 -14.28 -9.57 7.41
N ILE A 226 -13.45 -8.65 7.89
CA ILE A 226 -12.71 -7.71 7.06
C ILE A 226 -11.20 -7.88 7.28
N ALA A 227 -10.47 -8.09 6.19
CA ALA A 227 -9.01 -8.13 6.16
C ALA A 227 -8.51 -6.85 5.48
N ASN A 228 -7.77 -6.03 6.23
CA ASN A 228 -7.07 -4.85 5.73
C ASN A 228 -5.58 -5.19 5.55
N LEU A 229 -5.03 -5.02 4.35
CA LEU A 229 -3.62 -5.30 4.08
C LEU A 229 -2.88 -4.08 3.51
N HIS A 230 -1.55 -4.15 3.59
CA HIS A 230 -0.67 -3.22 2.91
C HIS A 230 0.57 -3.97 2.40
N LEU A 231 0.67 -4.18 1.08
CA LEU A 231 1.81 -4.84 0.44
C LEU A 231 2.95 -3.85 0.13
N HIS A 232 4.13 -4.38 -0.20
CA HIS A 232 5.34 -3.60 -0.48
C HIS A 232 5.20 -2.71 -1.71
N ALA A 233 5.55 -1.43 -1.58
CA ALA A 233 5.46 -0.44 -2.64
C ALA A 233 6.54 -0.61 -3.72
N ASP A 234 6.21 -0.22 -4.95
CA ASP A 234 7.21 0.02 -5.98
C ASP A 234 7.79 1.44 -5.80
N TYR A 235 9.06 1.59 -6.16
CA TYR A 235 9.78 2.85 -6.07
C TYR A 235 10.31 3.24 -7.45
N GLU A 236 10.71 4.51 -7.63
CA GLU A 236 11.15 5.03 -8.93
C GLU A 236 12.24 4.14 -9.57
N GLY A 237 11.88 3.44 -10.65
CA GLY A 237 12.78 2.54 -11.39
C GLY A 237 13.07 1.20 -10.72
N VAL A 238 12.43 0.87 -9.59
CA VAL A 238 12.64 -0.39 -8.84
C VAL A 238 11.31 -1.04 -8.51
N SER A 239 11.09 -2.23 -9.07
CA SER A 239 9.92 -3.04 -8.74
C SER A 239 10.23 -4.06 -7.64
N TYR A 240 9.30 -4.16 -6.70
CA TYR A 240 9.25 -5.08 -5.57
C TYR A 240 8.19 -6.18 -5.77
N ALA A 241 7.76 -6.42 -7.00
CA ALA A 241 6.74 -7.43 -7.31
C ALA A 241 7.12 -8.86 -6.87
N ASP A 242 8.41 -9.19 -6.75
CA ASP A 242 8.87 -10.46 -6.19
C ASP A 242 8.71 -10.51 -4.66
N VAL A 243 8.93 -9.38 -3.98
CA VAL A 243 8.69 -9.23 -2.53
C VAL A 243 7.20 -9.25 -2.23
N ARG A 244 6.38 -8.51 -3.01
CA ARG A 244 4.91 -8.57 -2.90
C ARG A 244 4.38 -9.98 -3.08
N MET A 245 4.94 -10.75 -4.01
CA MET A 245 4.55 -12.16 -4.16
C MET A 245 4.80 -12.97 -2.89
N ALA A 246 5.97 -12.81 -2.27
CA ALA A 246 6.26 -13.48 -1.00
C ALA A 246 5.29 -13.05 0.13
N GLN A 247 5.01 -11.74 0.24
CA GLN A 247 4.02 -11.22 1.19
C GLN A 247 2.61 -11.74 0.91
N ALA A 248 2.21 -11.86 -0.35
CA ALA A 248 0.92 -12.40 -0.75
C ALA A 248 0.79 -13.88 -0.42
N VAL A 249 1.87 -14.67 -0.49
CA VAL A 249 1.87 -16.06 -0.02
C VAL A 249 1.67 -16.11 1.49
N GLU A 250 2.42 -15.31 2.27
CA GLU A 250 2.23 -15.20 3.72
C GLU A 250 0.78 -14.82 4.10
N ALA A 251 0.24 -13.79 3.44
CA ALA A 251 -1.15 -13.34 3.61
C ALA A 251 -2.15 -14.44 3.24
N ALA A 252 -1.98 -15.12 2.11
CA ALA A 252 -2.86 -16.19 1.66
C ALA A 252 -2.89 -17.35 2.67
N THR A 253 -1.74 -17.73 3.22
CA THR A 253 -1.65 -18.76 4.26
C THR A 253 -2.40 -18.34 5.52
N PHE A 254 -2.13 -17.13 6.02
CA PHE A 254 -2.79 -16.59 7.20
C PHE A 254 -4.30 -16.50 7.03
N LEU A 255 -4.76 -15.95 5.91
CA LEU A 255 -6.19 -15.75 5.64
C LEU A 255 -6.90 -17.07 5.39
N ARG A 256 -6.31 -18.04 4.71
CA ARG A 256 -7.00 -19.32 4.47
C ARG A 256 -7.42 -20.04 5.75
N GLU A 257 -6.67 -19.85 6.85
CA GLU A 257 -6.98 -20.48 8.14
C GLU A 257 -7.90 -19.65 9.05
N ARG A 258 -8.08 -18.36 8.76
CA ARG A 258 -8.72 -17.40 9.68
C ARG A 258 -9.85 -16.61 9.05
N PHE A 259 -9.92 -16.55 7.73
CA PHE A 259 -10.86 -15.74 6.94
C PHE A 259 -11.95 -16.65 6.34
N ALA A 260 -12.77 -17.19 7.23
CA ALA A 260 -13.71 -18.28 6.96
C ALA A 260 -15.18 -17.90 7.19
N ALA A 261 -15.49 -16.67 7.60
CA ALA A 261 -16.86 -16.24 7.76
C ALA A 261 -17.64 -16.31 6.43
N PRO A 262 -18.97 -16.51 6.46
CA PRO A 262 -19.79 -16.48 5.24
C PRO A 262 -19.71 -15.14 4.50
N ALA A 263 -19.47 -14.04 5.21
CA ALA A 263 -19.31 -12.71 4.63
C ALA A 263 -17.89 -12.22 4.83
N ARG A 264 -17.18 -12.00 3.73
CA ARG A 264 -15.73 -11.72 3.73
C ARG A 264 -15.41 -10.55 2.84
N ILE A 265 -14.65 -9.59 3.36
CA ILE A 265 -14.20 -8.40 2.63
C ILE A 265 -12.68 -8.28 2.78
N LEU A 266 -11.94 -8.28 1.69
CA LEU A 266 -10.50 -8.08 1.65
C LEU A 266 -10.23 -6.73 0.98
N VAL A 267 -9.55 -5.83 1.69
CA VAL A 267 -9.31 -4.44 1.30
C VAL A 267 -7.87 -4.04 1.55
N GLY A 268 -7.48 -2.91 0.96
CA GLY A 268 -6.27 -2.20 1.29
C GLY A 268 -5.40 -1.89 0.08
N ASP A 269 -4.17 -1.48 0.40
CA ASP A 269 -3.16 -1.10 -0.58
C ASP A 269 -2.37 -2.34 -1.01
N PHE A 270 -2.73 -2.89 -2.17
CA PHE A 270 -2.06 -4.06 -2.74
C PHE A 270 -0.75 -3.67 -3.43
N ASN A 271 -0.46 -2.38 -3.65
CA ASN A 271 0.66 -1.89 -4.44
C ASN A 271 0.79 -2.61 -5.79
N GLY A 272 -0.34 -3.06 -6.33
CA GLY A 272 -0.42 -3.94 -7.47
C GLY A 272 -1.86 -4.12 -7.93
N ARG A 273 -2.01 -4.22 -9.25
CA ARG A 273 -3.32 -4.32 -9.91
C ARG A 273 -4.05 -5.62 -9.58
N THR A 274 -5.37 -5.60 -9.70
CA THR A 274 -6.25 -6.75 -9.40
C THR A 274 -6.00 -8.00 -10.28
N ASP A 275 -5.30 -7.82 -11.41
CA ASP A 275 -4.83 -8.88 -12.31
C ASP A 275 -3.37 -9.31 -12.05
N ALA A 276 -2.64 -8.60 -11.18
CA ALA A 276 -1.29 -8.98 -10.80
C ALA A 276 -1.27 -10.36 -10.12
N PRO A 277 -0.21 -11.17 -10.33
CA PRO A 277 -0.12 -12.52 -9.78
C PRO A 277 -0.34 -12.59 -8.26
N GLU A 278 0.20 -11.63 -7.51
CA GLU A 278 0.05 -11.52 -6.05
C GLU A 278 -1.41 -11.35 -5.62
N VAL A 279 -2.18 -10.49 -6.30
CA VAL A 279 -3.61 -10.28 -5.99
C VAL A 279 -4.45 -11.46 -6.45
N ARG A 280 -4.11 -12.06 -7.60
CA ARG A 280 -4.76 -13.29 -8.09
C ARG A 280 -4.59 -14.46 -7.10
N LEU A 281 -3.42 -14.59 -6.48
CA LEU A 281 -3.19 -15.59 -5.43
C LEU A 281 -4.10 -15.35 -4.22
N LEU A 282 -4.18 -14.11 -3.73
CA LEU A 282 -5.05 -13.77 -2.60
C LEU A 282 -6.52 -14.08 -2.91
N ARG A 283 -7.00 -13.69 -4.09
CA ARG A 283 -8.35 -13.99 -4.58
C ARG A 283 -8.65 -15.47 -4.61
N ALA A 284 -7.73 -16.26 -5.17
CA ALA A 284 -7.84 -17.72 -5.24
C ALA A 284 -7.89 -18.35 -3.83
N ALA A 285 -6.96 -17.98 -2.96
CA ALA A 285 -6.82 -18.55 -1.62
C ALA A 285 -7.96 -18.18 -0.66
N THR A 286 -8.62 -17.03 -0.88
CA THR A 286 -9.67 -16.52 0.00
C THR A 286 -11.07 -16.55 -0.62
N ALA A 287 -11.20 -17.02 -1.88
CA ALA A 287 -12.45 -17.06 -2.62
C ALA A 287 -13.17 -15.69 -2.70
N VAL A 288 -12.40 -14.61 -2.87
CA VAL A 288 -12.93 -13.25 -3.05
C VAL A 288 -12.81 -12.77 -4.50
N SER A 289 -13.73 -11.90 -4.92
CA SER A 289 -13.76 -11.26 -6.23
C SER A 289 -13.78 -9.74 -6.11
N PRO A 290 -13.19 -9.00 -7.06
CA PRO A 290 -13.16 -7.53 -7.01
C PRO A 290 -14.57 -6.96 -7.13
N LEU A 291 -14.86 -5.97 -6.28
CA LEU A 291 -16.08 -5.15 -6.33
C LEU A 291 -15.79 -3.74 -6.87
N VAL A 292 -14.63 -3.18 -6.52
CA VAL A 292 -14.09 -1.92 -7.02
C VAL A 292 -12.57 -1.94 -6.86
N ASP A 293 -11.85 -1.32 -7.79
CA ASP A 293 -10.41 -1.14 -7.75
C ASP A 293 -9.99 0.20 -8.37
N ASP A 294 -8.84 0.72 -7.95
CA ASP A 294 -8.17 1.89 -8.51
C ASP A 294 -6.65 1.67 -8.50
N ASP A 295 -6.18 1.00 -9.56
CA ASP A 295 -4.78 0.65 -9.80
C ASP A 295 -4.14 -0.19 -8.70
N VAL A 296 -3.75 0.40 -7.58
CA VAL A 296 -3.03 -0.26 -6.48
C VAL A 296 -3.92 -0.64 -5.29
N ASP A 297 -5.08 -0.01 -5.17
CA ASP A 297 -6.06 -0.30 -4.11
C ASP A 297 -7.25 -1.11 -4.67
N ALA A 298 -7.84 -1.96 -3.84
CA ALA A 298 -9.04 -2.70 -4.21
C ALA A 298 -9.92 -3.09 -3.02
N ILE A 299 -11.23 -3.15 -3.24
CA ILE A 299 -12.18 -3.81 -2.34
C ILE A 299 -12.65 -5.09 -3.02
N LEU A 300 -12.33 -6.22 -2.39
CA LEU A 300 -12.68 -7.56 -2.84
C LEU A 300 -13.67 -8.18 -1.83
N ALA A 301 -14.62 -8.99 -2.29
CA ALA A 301 -15.55 -9.68 -1.40
C ALA A 301 -15.82 -11.13 -1.80
N GLY A 302 -16.13 -11.97 -0.81
CA GLY A 302 -16.40 -13.40 -0.95
C GLY A 302 -17.57 -13.88 -0.10
N GLY A 303 -18.05 -15.07 -0.44
CA GLY A 303 -19.21 -15.71 0.19
C GLY A 303 -20.59 -15.15 -0.22
N PRO A 304 -21.69 -15.73 0.29
CA PRO A 304 -23.07 -15.46 -0.19
C PRO A 304 -23.63 -14.09 0.22
N ALA A 305 -23.12 -13.49 1.31
CA ALA A 305 -23.56 -12.20 1.80
C ALA A 305 -22.35 -11.27 2.04
N PRO A 306 -22.41 -9.97 1.74
CA PRO A 306 -23.45 -9.26 1.01
C PRO A 306 -22.96 -9.00 -0.42
N ARG A 307 -23.27 -9.90 -1.37
CA ARG A 307 -22.85 -9.73 -2.78
C ARG A 307 -23.62 -8.67 -3.54
N THR A 308 -24.77 -8.21 -3.05
CA THR A 308 -25.54 -7.18 -3.74
C THR A 308 -24.83 -5.83 -3.57
N VAL A 309 -23.95 -5.51 -4.50
CA VAL A 309 -23.36 -4.17 -4.60
C VAL A 309 -24.47 -3.21 -5.03
N VAL A 310 -24.90 -2.33 -4.11
CA VAL A 310 -25.88 -1.28 -4.37
C VAL A 310 -25.20 -0.10 -5.06
N ALA A 311 -23.99 0.24 -4.61
CA ALA A 311 -23.12 1.21 -5.25
C ALA A 311 -21.65 0.88 -4.92
N SER A 312 -20.74 1.29 -5.80
CA SER A 312 -19.31 1.27 -5.53
C SER A 312 -18.64 2.39 -6.33
N GLY A 313 -17.46 2.81 -5.89
CA GLY A 313 -16.71 3.79 -6.65
C GLY A 313 -15.48 4.34 -5.95
N ILE A 314 -14.86 5.29 -6.64
CA ILE A 314 -13.70 6.04 -6.19
C ILE A 314 -14.18 7.33 -5.50
N THR A 315 -13.55 7.69 -4.40
CA THR A 315 -13.87 8.83 -3.55
C THR A 315 -12.59 9.52 -3.06
N LEU A 316 -12.72 10.65 -2.36
CA LEU A 316 -11.63 11.35 -1.66
C LEU A 316 -10.42 11.77 -2.52
N ARG A 317 -10.57 11.81 -3.85
CA ARG A 317 -9.52 12.23 -4.80
C ARG A 317 -9.30 13.75 -4.84
N SER A 318 -10.30 14.52 -4.44
CA SER A 318 -10.24 15.99 -4.56
C SER A 318 -9.31 16.58 -3.50
N PRO A 319 -8.42 17.52 -3.86
CA PRO A 319 -7.56 18.17 -2.89
C PRO A 319 -8.37 19.03 -1.92
N VAL A 320 -7.79 19.28 -0.75
CA VAL A 320 -8.28 20.24 0.24
C VAL A 320 -7.38 21.47 0.24
N THR A 321 -7.95 22.62 0.56
CA THR A 321 -7.17 23.86 0.68
C THR A 321 -6.59 23.97 2.07
N VAL A 322 -5.27 24.03 2.16
CA VAL A 322 -4.49 24.24 3.39
C VAL A 322 -3.60 25.45 3.19
N ALA A 323 -3.72 26.46 4.06
CA ALA A 323 -2.99 27.73 3.94
C ALA A 323 -3.09 28.40 2.54
N GLY A 324 -4.21 28.20 1.83
CA GLY A 324 -4.42 28.74 0.47
C GLY A 324 -3.88 27.87 -0.67
N GLU A 325 -3.20 26.75 -0.36
CA GLU A 325 -2.67 25.82 -1.35
C GLU A 325 -3.55 24.56 -1.46
N PRO A 326 -3.81 24.05 -2.69
CA PRO A 326 -4.50 22.79 -2.87
C PRO A 326 -3.56 21.61 -2.59
N LEU A 327 -3.81 20.87 -1.51
CA LEU A 327 -3.07 19.68 -1.12
C LEU A 327 -3.95 18.44 -1.22
N ALA A 328 -3.42 17.35 -1.78
CA ALA A 328 -4.12 16.07 -1.81
C ALA A 328 -4.27 15.50 -0.38
N LEU A 329 -5.41 14.86 -0.10
CA LEU A 329 -5.66 14.19 1.19
C LEU A 329 -4.86 12.89 1.33
N SER A 330 -4.68 12.18 0.23
CA SER A 330 -3.88 10.96 0.09
C SER A 330 -3.19 10.98 -1.27
N ASP A 331 -2.13 10.20 -1.42
CA ASP A 331 -1.49 9.91 -2.70
C ASP A 331 -2.31 8.94 -3.55
N HIS A 332 -3.23 8.19 -2.92
CA HIS A 332 -4.19 7.32 -3.58
C HIS A 332 -5.61 7.90 -3.47
N ALA A 333 -6.54 7.42 -4.30
CA ALA A 333 -7.94 7.73 -4.11
C ALA A 333 -8.56 6.74 -3.11
N GLY A 334 -9.56 7.19 -2.34
CA GLY A 334 -10.32 6.27 -1.50
C GLY A 334 -11.27 5.43 -2.32
N LEU A 335 -11.59 4.23 -1.85
CA LEU A 335 -12.60 3.36 -2.43
C LEU A 335 -13.78 3.21 -1.48
N PHE A 336 -14.98 3.05 -2.01
CA PHE A 336 -16.14 2.68 -1.22
C PHE A 336 -17.00 1.64 -1.92
N VAL A 337 -17.69 0.84 -1.10
CA VAL A 337 -18.76 -0.05 -1.55
C VAL A 337 -19.93 -0.01 -0.58
N ASP A 338 -21.13 -0.02 -1.15
CA ASP A 338 -22.42 -0.11 -0.48
C ASP A 338 -23.00 -1.50 -0.70
N LEU A 339 -23.05 -2.28 0.36
CA LEU A 339 -23.45 -3.68 0.30
C LEU A 339 -24.90 -3.86 0.82
N GLY A 340 -25.79 -4.29 -0.06
CA GLY A 340 -27.21 -4.55 0.18
C GLY A 340 -27.46 -5.87 0.93
N SER A 341 -28.71 -6.12 1.32
CA SER A 341 -29.06 -7.28 2.15
C SER A 341 -29.41 -8.40 1.21
N SER A 342 -28.71 -9.53 1.32
CA SER A 342 -29.09 -10.75 0.60
C SER A 342 -30.38 -11.29 1.22
N VAL A 343 -31.52 -10.73 0.82
CA VAL A 343 -32.82 -11.33 1.10
C VAL A 343 -33.13 -12.29 -0.04
N ASP A 344 -32.35 -13.36 -0.14
CA ASP A 344 -32.83 -14.56 -0.84
C ASP A 344 -32.09 -15.82 -0.36
N PRO A 345 -32.71 -16.64 0.51
CA PRO A 345 -32.22 -17.96 0.87
C PRO A 345 -32.30 -18.98 -0.29
N SER A 346 -32.97 -18.65 -1.40
CA SER A 346 -33.26 -19.57 -2.50
C SER A 346 -32.36 -19.40 -3.72
N THR A 347 -31.62 -18.29 -3.82
CA THR A 347 -30.41 -18.28 -4.63
C THR A 347 -29.33 -18.98 -3.84
N ASP A 348 -29.25 -20.31 -3.99
CA ASP A 348 -28.03 -21.08 -3.80
C ASP A 348 -26.95 -20.41 -4.65
N GLY A 349 -26.30 -19.41 -4.05
CA GLY A 349 -25.09 -18.81 -4.56
C GLY A 349 -24.08 -19.92 -4.51
N GLY A 350 -23.93 -20.60 -5.66
CA GLY A 350 -23.00 -21.70 -5.83
C GLY A 350 -21.74 -21.37 -5.05
N GLU A 351 -21.36 -22.28 -4.14
CA GLU A 351 -20.14 -22.16 -3.36
C GLU A 351 -19.11 -21.52 -4.28
N ALA A 352 -18.63 -20.33 -3.90
CA ALA A 352 -17.43 -19.81 -4.50
C ALA A 352 -16.35 -20.78 -4.05
N SER A 353 -16.27 -21.92 -4.73
CA SER A 353 -15.22 -22.88 -4.53
C SER A 353 -13.95 -22.09 -4.74
N ALA A 354 -13.00 -22.25 -3.81
CA ALA A 354 -11.70 -21.64 -3.95
C ALA A 354 -11.26 -21.87 -5.40
N ILE A 355 -11.11 -20.78 -6.17
CA ILE A 355 -10.62 -20.89 -7.54
C ILE A 355 -9.25 -21.50 -7.36
N GLY A 356 -9.12 -22.79 -7.66
CA GLY A 356 -7.89 -23.53 -7.44
C GLY A 356 -6.74 -22.76 -8.06
N ILE A 357 -5.63 -22.64 -7.33
CA ILE A 357 -4.43 -21.96 -7.84
C ILE A 357 -4.00 -22.71 -9.11
N SER A 358 -4.18 -22.08 -10.28
CA SER A 358 -3.87 -22.74 -11.55
C SER A 358 -2.38 -23.07 -11.63
N GLU A 359 -2.02 -24.12 -12.37
CA GLU A 359 -0.62 -24.54 -12.49
C GLU A 359 0.27 -23.43 -13.08
N ALA A 360 -0.26 -22.62 -13.99
CA ALA A 360 0.42 -21.43 -14.51
C ALA A 360 0.66 -20.38 -13.42
N LEU A 361 -0.33 -20.10 -12.56
CA LEU A 361 -0.14 -19.17 -11.44
C LEU A 361 0.85 -19.73 -10.42
N ARG A 362 0.81 -21.04 -10.15
CA ARG A 362 1.75 -21.72 -9.27
C ARG A 362 3.19 -21.60 -9.76
N SER A 363 3.43 -21.90 -11.04
CA SER A 363 4.75 -21.77 -11.67
C SER A 363 5.27 -20.32 -11.60
N GLU A 364 4.39 -19.34 -11.77
CA GLU A 364 4.74 -17.93 -11.62
C GLU A 364 5.11 -17.57 -10.19
N ILE A 365 4.37 -18.06 -9.19
CA ILE A 365 4.67 -17.86 -7.76
C ILE A 365 6.05 -18.43 -7.44
N ASP A 366 6.29 -19.70 -7.78
CA ASP A 366 7.58 -20.39 -7.53
C ASP A 366 8.75 -19.61 -8.14
N ARG A 367 8.61 -19.15 -9.39
CA ARG A 367 9.65 -18.37 -10.09
C ARG A 367 9.95 -17.05 -9.38
N ARG A 368 8.93 -16.36 -8.87
CA ARG A 368 9.12 -15.09 -8.14
C ARG A 368 9.70 -15.29 -6.75
N LEU A 369 9.28 -16.33 -6.03
CA LEU A 369 9.87 -16.69 -4.74
C LEU A 369 11.36 -17.01 -4.86
N GLU A 370 11.76 -17.77 -5.89
CA GLU A 370 13.18 -18.04 -6.15
C GLU A 370 13.97 -16.77 -6.49
N LYS A 371 13.36 -15.84 -7.24
CA LYS A 371 13.99 -14.55 -7.54
C LYS A 371 14.15 -13.67 -6.30
N ALA A 372 13.14 -13.61 -5.43
CA ALA A 372 13.20 -12.91 -4.15
C ALA A 372 14.30 -13.50 -3.25
N LYS A 373 14.35 -14.83 -3.14
CA LYS A 373 15.38 -15.55 -2.37
C LYS A 373 16.78 -15.28 -2.91
N GLY A 374 16.95 -15.34 -4.24
CA GLY A 374 18.22 -15.02 -4.89
C GLY A 374 18.69 -13.59 -4.63
N ALA A 375 17.77 -12.61 -4.57
CA ALA A 375 18.11 -11.24 -4.22
C ALA A 375 18.57 -11.11 -2.76
N GLU A 376 17.89 -11.78 -1.82
CA GLU A 376 18.26 -11.79 -0.40
C GLU A 376 19.63 -12.43 -0.18
N VAL A 377 19.90 -13.58 -0.80
CA VAL A 377 21.20 -14.27 -0.74
C VAL A 377 22.33 -13.40 -1.29
N ARG A 378 22.11 -12.70 -2.40
CA ARG A 378 23.12 -11.76 -2.94
C ARG A 378 23.41 -10.63 -1.98
N LEU A 379 22.39 -10.06 -1.36
CA LEU A 379 22.57 -9.00 -0.37
C LEU A 379 23.36 -9.49 0.85
N GLN A 380 23.03 -10.68 1.35
CA GLN A 380 23.79 -11.34 2.43
C GLN A 380 25.25 -11.56 2.02
N GLY A 381 25.51 -11.98 0.78
CA GLY A 381 26.86 -12.14 0.24
C GLY A 381 27.64 -10.82 0.14
N VAL A 382 27.00 -9.74 -0.31
CA VAL A 382 27.61 -8.39 -0.33
C VAL A 382 27.96 -7.94 1.08
N LEU A 383 27.05 -8.14 2.04
CA LEU A 383 27.29 -7.78 3.43
C LEU A 383 28.44 -8.60 4.03
N ALA A 384 28.47 -9.92 3.81
CA ALA A 384 29.58 -10.77 4.23
C ALA A 384 30.92 -10.30 3.63
N GLY A 385 30.92 -9.87 2.37
CA GLY A 385 32.07 -9.24 1.72
C GLY A 385 32.51 -7.95 2.43
N ILE A 386 31.57 -7.08 2.80
CA ILE A 386 31.86 -5.86 3.57
C ILE A 386 32.48 -6.21 4.93
N ILE A 387 31.93 -7.21 5.64
CA ILE A 387 32.47 -7.69 6.93
C ILE A 387 33.92 -8.18 6.76
N LEU A 388 34.20 -9.00 5.75
CA LEU A 388 35.56 -9.51 5.49
C LEU A 388 36.53 -8.38 5.16
N LEU A 389 36.10 -7.39 4.37
CA LEU A 389 36.90 -6.19 4.08
C LEU A 389 37.21 -5.38 5.34
N MET A 390 36.23 -5.21 6.23
CA MET A 390 36.45 -4.56 7.53
C MET A 390 37.44 -5.31 8.40
N MET A 391 37.31 -6.64 8.49
CA MET A 391 38.24 -7.48 9.26
C MET A 391 39.66 -7.38 8.69
N GLY A 392 39.79 -7.39 7.36
CA GLY A 392 41.07 -7.15 6.68
C GLY A 392 41.67 -5.79 7.01
N ALA A 393 40.87 -4.73 6.95
CA ALA A 393 41.30 -3.37 7.31
C ALA A 393 41.76 -3.28 8.77
N LEU A 394 41.03 -3.92 9.71
CA LEU A 394 41.38 -3.96 11.12
C LEU A 394 42.69 -4.72 11.37
N VAL A 395 42.90 -5.87 10.73
CA VAL A 395 44.15 -6.65 10.81
C VAL A 395 45.32 -5.85 10.23
N TRP A 396 45.11 -5.17 9.09
CA TRP A 396 46.12 -4.32 8.47
C TRP A 396 46.53 -3.15 9.37
N LEU A 397 45.56 -2.48 10.00
CA LEU A 397 45.82 -1.43 10.99
C LEU A 397 46.59 -1.96 12.21
N ARG A 398 46.24 -3.15 12.72
CA ARG A 398 46.89 -3.76 13.89
C ARG A 398 48.32 -4.22 13.63
N ARG A 399 48.64 -4.64 12.40
CA ARG A 399 49.99 -5.11 12.01
C ARG A 399 51.00 -3.99 11.72
N GLY A 400 50.63 -2.72 11.94
CA GLY A 400 51.54 -1.59 11.78
C GLY A 400 51.82 -1.28 10.31
N GLY A 401 50.79 -0.85 9.57
CA GLY A 401 50.93 -0.37 8.18
C GLY A 401 52.12 0.59 7.98
N PRO A 402 52.74 0.61 6.80
CA PRO A 402 54.07 1.17 6.58
C PRO A 402 54.19 2.67 6.91
N HIS A 403 55.07 3.00 7.85
CA HIS A 403 55.32 4.28 8.55
C HIS A 403 55.53 5.60 7.75
N ARG A 404 55.16 5.72 6.46
CA ARG A 404 55.41 6.94 5.63
C ARG A 404 54.20 7.86 5.53
N ALA A 405 54.37 9.18 5.39
CA ALA A 405 53.30 10.20 5.32
C ALA A 405 52.16 9.95 4.29
N SER A 406 52.38 9.12 3.27
CA SER A 406 51.32 8.57 2.39
C SER A 406 50.27 7.72 3.16
N ASP A 407 50.58 7.31 4.39
CA ASP A 407 49.74 6.52 5.30
C ASP A 407 48.52 7.28 5.81
N ARG A 408 48.54 8.61 5.91
CA ARG A 408 47.42 9.33 6.55
C ARG A 408 46.13 9.15 5.75
N ARG A 409 46.22 9.18 4.41
CA ARG A 409 45.08 8.87 3.51
C ARG A 409 44.65 7.41 3.60
N ASN A 410 45.59 6.48 3.65
CA ASN A 410 45.27 5.04 3.72
C ASN A 410 44.66 4.65 5.09
N ARG A 411 45.13 5.26 6.18
CA ARG A 411 44.56 5.10 7.53
C ARG A 411 43.17 5.74 7.62
N LEU A 412 42.98 6.94 7.06
CA LEU A 412 41.65 7.56 6.96
C LEU A 412 40.69 6.73 6.11
N ALA A 413 41.15 6.15 5.00
CA ALA A 413 40.35 5.25 4.17
C ALA A 413 40.00 3.96 4.93
N ALA A 414 40.94 3.35 5.64
CA ALA A 414 40.70 2.16 6.46
C ALA A 414 39.73 2.44 7.62
N MET A 415 39.89 3.59 8.30
CA MET A 415 38.95 4.05 9.34
C MET A 415 37.56 4.33 8.76
N GLY A 416 37.48 4.94 7.58
CA GLY A 416 36.23 5.17 6.87
C GLY A 416 35.53 3.86 6.48
N LEU A 417 36.29 2.86 6.02
CA LEU A 417 35.76 1.52 5.70
C LEU A 417 35.25 0.80 6.95
N LEU A 418 35.97 0.92 8.06
CA LEU A 418 35.56 0.38 9.36
C LEU A 418 34.30 1.08 9.89
N ALA A 419 34.22 2.41 9.84
CA ALA A 419 33.05 3.16 10.29
C ALA A 419 31.81 2.85 9.44
N PHE A 420 31.96 2.87 8.11
CA PHE A 420 30.89 2.50 7.18
C PHE A 420 30.42 1.06 7.40
N GLY A 421 31.38 0.15 7.55
CA GLY A 421 31.09 -1.25 7.77
C GLY A 421 30.44 -1.52 9.13
N VAL A 422 30.83 -0.84 10.22
CA VAL A 422 30.18 -0.98 11.54
C VAL A 422 28.72 -0.51 11.47
N VAL A 423 28.43 0.56 10.73
CA VAL A 423 27.05 1.03 10.54
C VAL A 423 26.27 0.04 9.67
N ALA A 424 26.82 -0.40 8.52
CA ALA A 424 26.14 -1.31 7.61
C ALA A 424 25.89 -2.70 8.22
N VAL A 425 26.88 -3.24 8.94
CA VAL A 425 26.87 -4.57 9.54
C VAL A 425 26.18 -4.56 10.90
N GLY A 426 26.46 -3.56 11.75
CA GLY A 426 25.82 -3.41 13.06
C GLY A 426 24.33 -3.18 12.94
N HIS A 427 23.90 -2.41 11.94
CA HIS A 427 22.49 -2.32 11.57
C HIS A 427 21.99 -3.72 11.19
N GLN A 428 22.49 -4.35 10.12
CA GLN A 428 22.01 -5.65 9.64
C GLN A 428 22.04 -6.81 10.67
N LEU A 429 23.05 -6.90 11.55
CA LEU A 429 23.13 -7.95 12.57
C LEU A 429 22.04 -7.82 13.64
N LEU A 430 21.55 -6.61 13.93
CA LEU A 430 20.34 -6.41 14.75
C LEU A 430 19.08 -6.94 14.05
N TRP A 431 19.10 -7.07 12.72
CA TRP A 431 17.96 -7.48 11.88
C TRP A 431 18.01 -8.94 11.41
N MET A 432 19.20 -9.57 11.38
CA MET A 432 19.43 -10.96 10.96
C MET A 432 19.09 -12.01 12.03
N SER A 433 18.16 -11.74 12.95
CA SER A 433 17.64 -12.76 13.86
C SER A 433 17.10 -13.96 13.07
N PRO A 434 17.44 -15.22 13.45
CA PRO A 434 16.89 -16.43 12.83
C PRO A 434 15.35 -16.47 12.78
N SER A 435 14.69 -15.79 13.72
CA SER A 435 13.23 -15.62 13.73
C SER A 435 12.68 -14.75 12.59
N ARG A 436 13.54 -14.17 11.73
CA ARG A 436 13.16 -13.27 10.63
C ARG A 436 13.50 -13.83 9.23
N GLN A 437 14.47 -14.74 9.09
CA GLN A 437 14.94 -15.28 7.78
C GLN A 437 14.11 -16.44 7.18
N GLY A 438 13.26 -17.13 7.96
CA GLY A 438 12.44 -18.27 7.47
C GLY A 438 11.32 -17.97 6.45
N SER A 439 11.04 -16.70 6.14
CA SER A 439 9.85 -16.25 5.38
C SER A 439 9.61 -16.98 4.05
N LEU A 440 10.65 -17.11 3.22
CA LEU A 440 10.48 -17.59 1.84
C LEU A 440 10.38 -19.12 1.75
N ASP A 441 11.09 -19.82 2.63
CA ASP A 441 10.98 -21.28 2.73
C ASP A 441 9.67 -21.68 3.40
N ASP A 442 9.21 -20.92 4.40
CA ASP A 442 7.88 -21.05 5.01
C ASP A 442 6.78 -20.75 3.98
N ALA A 443 6.92 -19.69 3.18
CA ALA A 443 5.99 -19.35 2.10
C ALA A 443 5.92 -20.47 1.05
N ARG A 444 7.05 -21.04 0.64
CA ARG A 444 7.08 -22.16 -0.31
C ARG A 444 6.42 -23.42 0.27
N ALA A 445 6.69 -23.73 1.54
CA ALA A 445 6.00 -24.83 2.23
C ALA A 445 4.49 -24.57 2.30
N ALA A 446 4.09 -23.33 2.58
CA ALA A 446 2.70 -22.95 2.64
C ALA A 446 2.00 -22.99 1.27
N LEU A 447 2.71 -22.72 0.17
CA LEU A 447 2.17 -22.89 -1.19
C LEU A 447 1.81 -24.36 -1.48
N ILE A 448 2.60 -25.31 -0.98
CA ILE A 448 2.24 -26.75 -1.07
C ILE A 448 0.93 -27.00 -0.34
N HIS A 449 0.77 -26.42 0.85
CA HIS A 449 -0.48 -26.50 1.60
C HIS A 449 -1.64 -25.79 0.90
N LEU A 450 -1.43 -24.63 0.25
CA LEU A 450 -2.45 -23.89 -0.51
C LEU A 450 -2.96 -24.65 -1.75
N SER A 451 -2.15 -25.57 -2.27
CA SER A 451 -2.47 -26.39 -3.45
C SER A 451 -3.23 -27.68 -3.16
N ARG A 452 -3.39 -28.02 -1.88
CA ARG A 452 -4.27 -29.10 -1.39
C ARG A 452 -5.51 -28.47 -0.79
#